data_AF-A0A3R6ZEP1-F1
#
_entry.id   AF-A0A3R6ZEP1-F1
#
_cell.length_a   1.000
_cell.length_b   1.000
_cell.length_c   1.000
_cell.angle_alpha   90.00
_cell.angle_beta   90.00
_cell.angle_gamma   90.00
#
_symmetry.space_group_name_H-M   'P 1'
#
loop_
_entity.id
_entity.type
_entity.pdbx_description
1 polymer ?
#
loop_
_entity_poly.entity_id
_entity_poly.type
_entity_poly.pdbx_seq_one_letter_code
_entity_poly.pdbx_strand_id
1 'polypeptide(L)'
;MAKTPGTGKGSKLSALRSHGSPSAKFDSDAALIEEIKRLQPPSPQPTHWRRWLAAAIAFVAVHVALVIVLLHDADPGYFYSRRYPNIGNINLETDAPFMGYPPIDVVYTWVNGSDPRWKREKDHWHRRWKAQIQGDIFDETDESEVFDASAAATENRFRDNEELRYSLRSIEMYAPWVRHVYLVTDGQIPNWLNVESPRLTIVPHRSIFANQSHLPVFSSPAIEANLDNIPGLSSLFL
;
A
#
# COMPACT_ATOMS: atom_id res chain seq x y z
N MET A 1 -88.26 -27.66 42.39
CA MET A 1 -89.03 -26.54 41.82
C MET A 1 -89.02 -26.63 40.29
N ALA A 2 -90.21 -26.63 39.67
CA ALA A 2 -90.63 -26.11 38.34
C ALA A 2 -89.99 -26.53 36.96
N LYS A 3 -90.89 -27.08 36.11
CA LYS A 3 -91.23 -26.87 34.67
C LYS A 3 -90.20 -26.96 33.49
N THR A 4 -90.41 -28.03 32.70
CA THR A 4 -90.33 -28.35 31.24
C THR A 4 -90.78 -27.32 30.18
N PRO A 5 -90.70 -27.58 28.83
CA PRO A 5 -90.01 -28.66 28.07
C PRO A 5 -89.32 -28.25 26.73
N GLY A 6 -88.63 -29.20 26.06
CA GLY A 6 -88.25 -29.09 24.64
C GLY A 6 -87.39 -30.22 24.07
N THR A 7 -87.81 -31.48 24.30
CA THR A 7 -87.52 -32.76 23.59
C THR A 7 -86.49 -32.79 22.44
N GLY A 8 -85.54 -33.73 22.37
CA GLY A 8 -85.25 -34.88 23.22
C GLY A 8 -84.32 -35.89 22.53
N LYS A 9 -83.46 -36.51 23.37
CA LYS A 9 -82.84 -37.86 23.32
C LYS A 9 -82.01 -38.20 22.07
N GLY A 10 -80.70 -38.43 22.20
CA GLY A 10 -80.06 -39.57 22.89
C GLY A 10 -79.48 -40.52 21.81
N SER A 11 -78.49 -41.38 21.97
CA SER A 11 -77.62 -41.80 23.06
C SER A 11 -76.78 -42.98 22.51
N LYS A 12 -75.52 -43.13 22.98
CA LYS A 12 -74.74 -44.39 23.13
C LYS A 12 -74.19 -45.07 21.85
N LEU A 13 -72.87 -45.28 21.73
CA LEU A 13 -71.96 -46.29 22.34
C LEU A 13 -71.92 -47.64 21.60
N SER A 14 -70.71 -48.20 21.54
CA SER A 14 -70.35 -49.64 21.52
C SER A 14 -70.63 -50.52 20.29
N ALA A 15 -69.53 -50.85 19.60
CA ALA A 15 -68.89 -52.18 19.52
C ALA A 15 -69.66 -53.46 19.10
N LEU A 16 -69.02 -54.12 18.11
CA LEU A 16 -68.70 -55.56 17.96
C LEU A 16 -69.60 -56.51 17.13
N ARG A 17 -68.97 -56.94 16.01
CA ARG A 17 -68.93 -58.27 15.35
C ARG A 17 -70.21 -58.84 14.71
N SER A 18 -70.17 -59.00 13.37
CA SER A 18 -69.82 -60.26 12.70
C SER A 18 -69.71 -60.08 11.17
N HIS A 19 -69.02 -61.02 10.51
CA HIS A 19 -68.55 -61.06 9.12
C HIS A 19 -69.47 -60.61 7.97
N GLY A 20 -68.82 -60.06 6.94
CA GLY A 20 -69.27 -60.04 5.53
C GLY A 20 -68.22 -59.38 4.62
N SER A 21 -67.73 -60.10 3.59
CA SER A 21 -67.12 -59.51 2.37
C SER A 21 -68.11 -58.52 1.70
N PRO A 22 -67.78 -57.65 0.70
CA PRO A 22 -66.59 -57.61 -0.18
C PRO A 22 -66.08 -56.17 -0.51
N SER A 23 -65.15 -56.09 -1.48
CA SER A 23 -65.15 -55.07 -2.56
C SER A 23 -64.51 -53.67 -2.35
N ALA A 24 -63.91 -53.19 -3.44
CA ALA A 24 -63.75 -51.78 -3.83
C ALA A 24 -62.75 -50.89 -3.09
N LYS A 25 -61.44 -51.25 -3.10
CA LYS A 25 -60.38 -50.29 -2.70
C LYS A 25 -59.16 -50.19 -3.63
N PHE A 26 -59.02 -51.05 -4.65
CA PHE A 26 -57.83 -51.02 -5.52
C PHE A 26 -58.00 -50.19 -6.81
N ASP A 27 -59.22 -50.03 -7.34
CA ASP A 27 -59.46 -49.20 -8.54
C ASP A 27 -59.56 -47.69 -8.24
N SER A 28 -59.96 -47.31 -7.03
CA SER A 28 -60.11 -45.89 -6.65
C SER A 28 -58.77 -45.18 -6.52
N ASP A 29 -57.74 -45.87 -6.01
CA ASP A 29 -56.46 -45.22 -5.73
C ASP A 29 -55.67 -45.01 -7.02
N ALA A 30 -55.77 -45.93 -7.98
CA ALA A 30 -55.18 -45.76 -9.32
C ALA A 30 -55.87 -44.65 -10.12
N ALA A 31 -57.20 -44.61 -10.09
CA ALA A 31 -57.97 -43.54 -10.72
C ALA A 31 -57.72 -42.17 -10.07
N LEU A 32 -57.59 -42.13 -8.74
CA LEU A 32 -57.29 -40.91 -7.98
C LEU A 32 -55.85 -40.43 -8.23
N ILE A 33 -54.89 -41.33 -8.42
CA ILE A 33 -53.51 -40.98 -8.82
C ILE A 33 -53.48 -40.43 -10.26
N GLU A 34 -54.27 -40.98 -11.19
CA GLU A 34 -54.39 -40.42 -12.54
C GLU A 34 -55.05 -39.04 -12.53
N GLU A 35 -56.11 -38.85 -11.75
CA GLU A 35 -56.78 -37.56 -11.60
C GLU A 35 -55.84 -36.51 -10.97
N ILE A 36 -55.05 -36.90 -9.95
CA ILE A 36 -54.02 -36.03 -9.35
C ILE A 36 -52.93 -35.68 -10.37
N LYS A 37 -52.50 -36.61 -11.22
CA LYS A 37 -51.53 -36.34 -12.29
C LYS A 37 -52.12 -35.43 -13.38
N ARG A 38 -53.42 -35.56 -13.68
CA ARG A 38 -54.15 -34.68 -14.60
C ARG A 38 -54.28 -33.26 -14.08
N LEU A 39 -54.42 -33.10 -12.77
CA LEU A 39 -54.59 -31.81 -12.09
C LEU A 39 -53.27 -31.13 -11.72
N GLN A 40 -52.12 -31.80 -11.87
CA GLN A 40 -50.81 -31.17 -11.69
C GLN A 40 -50.48 -30.27 -12.89
N PRO A 41 -50.15 -28.98 -12.68
CA PRO A 41 -49.69 -28.12 -13.76
C PRO A 41 -48.39 -28.68 -14.37
N PRO A 42 -48.14 -28.47 -15.67
CA PRO A 42 -46.94 -28.98 -16.32
C PRO A 42 -45.69 -28.50 -15.57
N SER A 43 -44.75 -29.42 -15.32
CA SER A 43 -43.46 -29.08 -14.72
C SER A 43 -42.79 -27.97 -15.53
N PRO A 44 -42.25 -26.90 -14.91
CA PRO A 44 -41.64 -25.81 -15.64
C PRO A 44 -40.48 -26.34 -16.47
N GLN A 45 -40.63 -26.33 -17.79
CA GLN A 45 -39.58 -26.70 -18.72
C GLN A 45 -38.40 -25.73 -18.53
N PRO A 46 -37.13 -26.18 -18.55
CA PRO A 46 -35.99 -25.29 -18.42
C PRO A 46 -36.01 -24.30 -19.59
N THR A 47 -36.48 -23.09 -19.29
CA THR A 47 -36.66 -22.05 -20.28
C THR A 47 -35.30 -21.59 -20.79
N HIS A 48 -35.14 -21.56 -22.12
CA HIS A 48 -33.91 -21.15 -22.79
C HIS A 48 -33.36 -19.81 -22.29
N TRP A 49 -34.21 -18.89 -21.81
CA TRP A 49 -33.80 -17.62 -21.22
C TRP A 49 -32.86 -17.76 -20.01
N ARG A 50 -32.94 -18.86 -19.25
CA ARG A 50 -32.00 -19.10 -18.13
C ARG A 50 -30.58 -19.36 -18.62
N ARG A 51 -30.43 -20.03 -19.77
CA ARG A 51 -29.11 -20.26 -20.40
C ARG A 51 -28.56 -18.97 -20.99
N TRP A 52 -29.43 -18.16 -21.61
CA TRP A 52 -29.07 -16.83 -22.10
C TRP A 52 -28.73 -15.84 -20.97
N LEU A 53 -29.44 -15.91 -19.84
CA LEU A 53 -29.14 -15.11 -18.65
C LEU A 53 -27.78 -15.51 -18.04
N ALA A 54 -27.50 -16.81 -17.90
CA ALA A 54 -26.20 -17.28 -17.42
C ALA A 54 -25.06 -16.84 -18.35
N ALA A 55 -25.26 -16.92 -19.66
CA ALA A 55 -24.28 -16.44 -20.66
C ALA A 55 -24.08 -14.92 -20.58
N ALA A 56 -25.16 -14.14 -20.41
CA ALA A 56 -25.09 -12.69 -20.25
C ALA A 56 -24.35 -12.28 -18.96
N ILE A 57 -24.61 -12.97 -17.84
CA ILE A 57 -23.89 -12.74 -16.58
C ILE A 57 -22.39 -13.06 -16.75
N ALA A 58 -22.05 -14.17 -17.39
CA ALA A 58 -20.66 -14.53 -17.64
C ALA A 58 -19.96 -13.49 -18.55
N PHE A 59 -20.64 -13.01 -19.60
CA PHE A 59 -20.12 -11.98 -20.48
C PHE A 59 -19.87 -10.65 -19.76
N VAL A 60 -20.81 -10.22 -18.91
CA VAL A 60 -20.66 -9.02 -18.08
C VAL A 60 -19.52 -9.22 -17.08
N ALA A 61 -19.42 -10.36 -16.42
CA ALA A 61 -18.34 -10.65 -15.47
C ALA A 61 -16.96 -10.61 -16.16
N VAL A 62 -16.84 -11.17 -17.37
CA VAL A 62 -15.60 -11.10 -18.16
C VAL A 62 -15.30 -9.67 -18.59
N HIS A 63 -16.31 -8.88 -19.01
CA HIS A 63 -16.10 -7.48 -19.36
C HIS A 63 -15.67 -6.64 -18.15
N VAL A 64 -16.31 -6.85 -16.99
CA VAL A 64 -15.94 -6.18 -15.75
C VAL A 64 -14.53 -6.58 -15.32
N ALA A 65 -14.17 -7.87 -15.38
CA ALA A 65 -12.82 -8.32 -15.08
C ALA A 65 -11.79 -7.75 -16.05
N LEU A 66 -12.09 -7.70 -17.35
CA LEU A 66 -11.22 -7.09 -18.36
C LEU A 66 -11.05 -5.59 -18.08
N VAL A 67 -12.13 -4.86 -17.77
CA VAL A 67 -12.06 -3.44 -17.39
C VAL A 67 -11.24 -3.26 -16.12
N ILE A 68 -11.40 -4.11 -15.11
CA ILE A 68 -10.59 -4.05 -13.88
C ILE A 68 -9.11 -4.30 -14.19
N VAL A 69 -8.79 -5.30 -15.01
CA VAL A 69 -7.40 -5.58 -15.44
C VAL A 69 -6.83 -4.40 -16.22
N LEU A 70 -7.57 -3.84 -17.17
CA LEU A 70 -7.15 -2.66 -17.94
C LEU A 70 -6.99 -1.41 -17.07
N LEU A 71 -7.79 -1.25 -16.01
CA LEU A 71 -7.66 -0.17 -15.04
C LEU A 71 -6.50 -0.41 -14.06
N HIS A 72 -6.09 -1.66 -13.81
CA HIS A 72 -4.92 -1.98 -13.00
C HIS A 72 -3.61 -1.88 -13.79
N ASP A 73 -3.66 -2.17 -15.09
CA ASP A 73 -2.52 -2.07 -16.02
C ASP A 73 -2.36 -0.64 -16.58
N ALA A 74 -3.34 0.23 -16.32
CA ALA A 74 -3.17 1.67 -16.47
C ALA A 74 -2.16 2.15 -15.42
N ASP A 75 -0.91 2.29 -15.84
CA ASP A 75 0.19 2.84 -15.05
C ASP A 75 -0.30 4.06 -14.24
N PRO A 76 -0.25 4.02 -12.89
CA PRO A 76 -0.69 5.13 -12.06
C PRO A 76 0.08 6.43 -12.32
N GLY A 77 1.21 6.38 -13.06
CA GLY A 77 1.91 7.55 -13.58
C GLY A 77 1.16 8.34 -14.67
N TYR A 78 0.07 7.83 -15.24
CA TYR A 78 -0.66 8.49 -16.33
C TYR A 78 -1.54 9.68 -15.88
N PHE A 79 -1.92 9.73 -14.60
CA PHE A 79 -2.85 10.74 -14.07
C PHE A 79 -2.24 11.54 -12.91
N TYR A 80 -1.12 12.21 -13.14
CA TYR A 80 -0.73 13.31 -12.26
C TYR A 80 -1.68 14.49 -12.50
N SER A 81 -2.57 14.76 -11.53
CA SER A 81 -3.52 15.88 -11.56
C SER A 81 -2.85 17.26 -11.53
N ARG A 82 -1.56 17.32 -11.16
CA ARG A 82 -0.72 18.52 -11.15
C ARG A 82 0.52 18.25 -12.00
N ARG A 83 0.64 18.92 -13.14
CA ARG A 83 1.82 18.84 -14.01
C ARG A 83 2.78 19.97 -13.67
N TYR A 84 4.06 19.66 -13.58
CA TYR A 84 5.09 20.66 -13.33
C TYR A 84 5.68 21.13 -14.66
N PRO A 85 6.06 22.41 -14.79
CA PRO A 85 6.84 22.86 -15.94
C PRO A 85 8.04 21.94 -16.14
N ASN A 86 8.32 21.58 -17.38
CA ASN A 86 9.42 20.68 -17.71
C ASN A 86 10.80 21.32 -17.39
N ILE A 87 11.86 20.53 -17.56
CA ILE A 87 13.24 21.03 -17.55
C ILE A 87 13.34 22.22 -18.53
N GLY A 88 13.57 23.42 -17.99
CA GLY A 88 13.61 24.67 -18.76
C GLY A 88 12.44 25.63 -18.55
N ASN A 89 11.51 25.35 -17.63
CA ASN A 89 10.40 26.24 -17.28
C ASN A 89 9.46 26.55 -18.47
N ILE A 90 9.29 25.60 -19.39
CA ILE A 90 8.39 25.74 -20.53
C ILE A 90 7.00 25.29 -20.08
N ASN A 91 6.00 26.16 -20.25
CA ASN A 91 4.61 25.80 -19.96
C ASN A 91 4.07 24.91 -21.09
N LEU A 92 4.03 23.61 -20.84
CA LEU A 92 3.55 22.61 -21.80
C LEU A 92 2.04 22.30 -21.65
N GLU A 93 1.35 22.90 -20.67
CA GLU A 93 -0.07 22.62 -20.41
C GLU A 93 -0.96 22.94 -21.60
N THR A 94 -0.59 23.94 -22.42
CA THR A 94 -1.33 24.34 -23.63
C THR A 94 -0.89 23.62 -24.91
N ASP A 95 0.41 23.31 -25.07
CA ASP A 95 0.96 22.94 -26.39
C ASP A 95 1.33 21.45 -26.51
N ALA A 96 1.52 20.73 -25.41
CA ALA A 96 1.96 19.33 -25.46
C ALA A 96 1.63 18.54 -24.19
N PRO A 97 0.36 18.11 -24.02
CA PRO A 97 -0.08 17.39 -22.83
C PRO A 97 0.54 15.99 -22.67
N PHE A 98 1.38 15.53 -23.58
CA PHE A 98 2.07 14.23 -23.46
C PHE A 98 3.57 14.37 -23.15
N MET A 99 4.09 15.61 -23.04
CA MET A 99 5.51 15.90 -22.81
C MET A 99 5.83 16.37 -21.38
N GLY A 100 4.85 16.32 -20.46
CA GLY A 100 5.07 16.64 -19.05
C GLY A 100 5.71 15.48 -18.28
N TYR A 101 6.63 15.78 -17.38
CA TYR A 101 7.23 14.79 -16.47
C TYR A 101 6.53 14.84 -15.10
N PRO A 102 6.56 13.73 -14.32
CA PRO A 102 6.28 13.76 -12.90
C PRO A 102 7.14 14.81 -12.18
N PRO A 103 6.76 15.27 -10.98
CA PRO A 103 7.59 16.20 -10.22
C PRO A 103 9.02 15.67 -10.05
N ILE A 104 10.01 16.54 -10.19
CA ILE A 104 11.42 16.17 -9.96
C ILE A 104 11.86 16.82 -8.65
N ASP A 105 12.36 16.00 -7.73
CA ASP A 105 12.99 16.48 -6.49
C ASP A 105 14.52 16.38 -6.59
N VAL A 106 15.21 17.03 -5.66
CA VAL A 106 16.66 16.90 -5.53
C VAL A 106 17.01 16.48 -4.11
N VAL A 107 17.93 15.53 -3.99
CA VAL A 107 18.41 15.03 -2.70
C VAL A 107 19.89 15.33 -2.55
N TYR A 108 20.25 16.10 -1.52
CA TYR A 108 21.64 16.30 -1.13
C TYR A 108 21.98 15.48 0.10
N THR A 109 23.09 14.75 0.06
CA THR A 109 23.73 14.21 1.27
C THR A 109 24.81 15.18 1.72
N TRP A 110 24.78 15.59 2.99
CA TRP A 110 25.79 16.49 3.53
C TRP A 110 26.13 16.16 4.98
N VAL A 111 27.41 16.33 5.31
CA VAL A 111 27.93 16.24 6.67
C VAL A 111 29.01 17.32 6.86
N ASN A 112 28.98 17.96 8.02
CA ASN A 112 30.06 18.81 8.49
C ASN A 112 31.15 17.94 9.13
N GLY A 113 32.21 17.66 8.38
CA GLY A 113 33.36 16.93 8.91
C GLY A 113 34.11 17.66 10.02
N SER A 114 33.89 18.95 10.23
CA SER A 114 34.49 19.72 11.33
C SER A 114 33.71 19.62 12.64
N ASP A 115 32.53 18.97 12.66
CA ASP A 115 31.72 18.82 13.87
C ASP A 115 32.38 17.83 14.87
N PRO A 116 32.78 18.29 16.07
CA PRO A 116 33.42 17.43 17.07
C PRO A 116 32.48 16.36 17.65
N ARG A 117 31.16 16.54 17.60
CA ARG A 117 30.20 15.49 17.98
C ARG A 117 30.30 14.33 16.98
N TRP A 118 30.18 14.65 15.69
CA TRP A 118 30.22 13.66 14.62
C TRP A 118 31.57 12.94 14.55
N LYS A 119 32.69 13.66 14.68
CA LYS A 119 34.03 13.06 14.70
C LYS A 119 34.17 12.02 15.82
N ARG A 120 33.81 12.38 17.06
CA ARG A 120 33.87 11.48 18.22
C ARG A 120 33.00 10.23 18.03
N GLU A 121 31.80 10.42 17.51
CA GLU A 121 30.88 9.30 17.25
C GLU A 121 31.45 8.36 16.18
N LYS A 122 31.90 8.88 15.04
CA LYS A 122 32.55 8.10 13.98
C LYS A 122 33.77 7.33 14.50
N ASP A 123 34.64 7.99 15.26
CA ASP A 123 35.88 7.39 15.76
C ASP A 123 35.60 6.31 16.81
N HIS A 124 34.61 6.52 17.68
CA HIS A 124 34.14 5.50 18.63
C HIS A 124 33.68 4.24 17.89
N TRP A 125 32.78 4.38 16.91
CA TRP A 125 32.24 3.24 16.18
C TRP A 125 33.29 2.56 15.29
N HIS A 126 34.19 3.32 14.68
CA HIS A 126 35.30 2.76 13.92
C HIS A 126 36.20 1.89 14.80
N ARG A 127 36.57 2.35 16.01
CA ARG A 127 37.37 1.54 16.95
C ARG A 127 36.62 0.31 17.41
N ARG A 128 35.33 0.44 17.72
CA ARG A 128 34.47 -0.68 18.11
C ARG A 128 34.41 -1.77 17.03
N TRP A 129 34.15 -1.39 15.78
CA TRP A 129 34.10 -2.35 14.67
C TRP A 129 35.46 -2.98 14.39
N LYS A 130 36.54 -2.20 14.48
CA LYS A 130 37.90 -2.71 14.33
C LYS A 130 38.26 -3.76 15.39
N ALA A 131 37.97 -3.47 16.66
CA ALA A 131 38.17 -4.41 17.76
C ALA A 131 37.35 -5.70 17.57
N GLN A 132 36.08 -5.56 17.14
CA GLN A 132 35.21 -6.72 16.86
C GLN A 132 35.76 -7.61 15.72
N ILE A 133 36.28 -7.02 14.65
CA ILE A 133 36.86 -7.75 13.52
C ILE A 133 38.17 -8.44 13.91
N GLN A 134 38.99 -7.77 14.73
CA GLN A 134 40.30 -8.27 15.16
C GLN A 134 40.21 -9.25 16.34
N GLY A 135 39.08 -9.30 17.05
CA GLY A 135 38.89 -10.11 18.25
C GLY A 135 39.51 -9.49 19.51
N ASP A 136 39.77 -8.18 19.49
CA ASP A 136 40.38 -7.44 20.60
C ASP A 136 39.32 -6.95 21.60
N ILE A 137 39.74 -6.71 22.85
CA ILE A 137 38.88 -6.10 23.87
C ILE A 137 38.69 -4.62 23.50
N PHE A 138 37.43 -4.20 23.40
CA PHE A 138 37.08 -2.80 23.19
C PHE A 138 37.08 -2.05 24.53
N ASP A 139 37.93 -1.04 24.65
CA ASP A 139 37.92 -0.08 25.77
C ASP A 139 36.95 1.07 25.46
N GLU A 140 35.83 1.13 26.19
CA GLU A 140 34.83 2.18 26.03
C GLU A 140 35.31 3.57 26.49
N THR A 141 36.35 3.61 27.32
CA THR A 141 36.89 4.86 27.90
C THR A 141 37.99 5.49 27.06
N ASP A 142 38.50 4.77 26.06
CA ASP A 142 39.47 5.31 25.13
C ASP A 142 38.81 6.41 24.27
N GLU A 143 39.42 7.58 24.19
CA GLU A 143 39.00 8.71 23.36
C GLU A 143 40.04 9.05 22.29
N SER A 144 40.98 8.14 22.02
CA SER A 144 42.02 8.35 21.00
C SER A 144 41.42 8.57 19.61
N GLU A 145 42.00 9.54 18.90
CA GLU A 145 41.66 9.80 17.50
C GLU A 145 42.10 8.61 16.63
N VAL A 146 41.25 8.24 15.69
CA VAL A 146 41.54 7.16 14.75
C VAL A 146 42.32 7.71 13.57
N PHE A 147 43.61 7.41 13.49
CA PHE A 147 44.37 7.61 12.27
C PHE A 147 44.18 6.40 11.34
N ASP A 148 43.21 6.50 10.43
CA ASP A 148 43.03 5.54 9.34
C ASP A 148 43.64 6.10 8.05
N ALA A 149 44.76 5.49 7.63
CA ALA A 149 45.46 5.84 6.40
C ALA A 149 44.72 5.39 5.12
N SER A 150 43.56 4.73 5.25
CA SER A 150 42.74 4.37 4.10
C SER A 150 42.20 5.62 3.38
N ALA A 151 42.14 5.52 2.05
CA ALA A 151 41.55 6.58 1.23
C ALA A 151 40.07 6.84 1.54
N ALA A 152 39.39 5.93 2.25
CA ALA A 152 37.98 6.03 2.64
C ALA A 152 37.77 6.87 3.91
N ALA A 153 38.79 7.01 4.77
CA ALA A 153 38.72 7.75 6.01
C ALA A 153 39.46 9.10 5.98
N THR A 154 40.09 9.44 4.85
CA THR A 154 40.86 10.69 4.71
C THR A 154 39.97 11.91 4.96
N GLU A 155 40.45 12.84 5.79
CA GLU A 155 39.72 14.05 6.22
C GLU A 155 39.24 14.93 5.06
N ASN A 156 39.91 14.86 3.90
CA ASN A 156 39.47 15.50 2.66
C ASN A 156 38.06 15.10 2.21
N ARG A 157 37.57 13.88 2.56
CA ARG A 157 36.21 13.43 2.19
C ARG A 157 35.08 14.12 2.97
N PHE A 158 35.41 14.74 4.09
CA PHE A 158 34.41 15.37 4.98
C PHE A 158 34.62 16.88 5.11
N ARG A 159 35.59 17.45 4.38
CA ARG A 159 35.83 18.89 4.36
C ARG A 159 34.69 19.60 3.63
N ASP A 160 34.05 20.54 4.31
CA ASP A 160 33.05 21.40 3.71
C ASP A 160 33.74 22.59 3.00
N ASN A 161 33.68 22.62 1.67
CA ASN A 161 34.18 23.73 0.86
C ASN A 161 33.06 24.69 0.42
N GLU A 162 31.94 24.75 1.18
CA GLU A 162 30.73 25.52 0.85
C GLU A 162 30.03 25.03 -0.44
N GLU A 163 30.36 23.83 -0.91
CA GLU A 163 29.83 23.24 -2.15
C GLU A 163 28.30 23.15 -2.12
N LEU A 164 27.72 22.72 -0.99
CA LEU A 164 26.28 22.66 -0.80
C LEU A 164 25.63 24.04 -0.94
N ARG A 165 26.25 25.08 -0.38
CA ARG A 165 25.72 26.46 -0.42
C ARG A 165 25.62 26.98 -1.85
N TYR A 166 26.68 26.79 -2.64
CA TYR A 166 26.71 27.23 -4.03
C TYR A 166 25.81 26.36 -4.92
N SER A 167 25.72 25.07 -4.64
CA SER A 167 24.85 24.13 -5.38
C SER A 167 23.37 24.47 -5.18
N LEU A 168 22.92 24.71 -3.93
CA LEU A 168 21.54 25.12 -3.65
C LEU A 168 21.17 26.46 -4.31
N ARG A 169 22.09 27.45 -4.29
CA ARG A 169 21.87 28.72 -4.99
C ARG A 169 21.75 28.54 -6.50
N SER A 170 22.51 27.59 -7.06
CA SER A 170 22.45 27.28 -8.49
C SER A 170 21.14 26.61 -8.86
N ILE A 171 20.62 25.70 -8.03
CA ILE A 171 19.29 25.11 -8.23
C ILE A 171 18.21 26.19 -8.19
N GLU A 172 18.24 27.07 -7.20
CA GLU A 172 17.22 28.11 -7.08
C GLU A 172 17.23 29.07 -8.28
N MET A 173 18.41 29.36 -8.84
CA MET A 173 18.55 30.26 -9.98
C MET A 173 18.25 29.59 -11.33
N TYR A 174 18.72 28.37 -11.55
CA TYR A 174 18.76 27.73 -12.87
C TYR A 174 17.82 26.52 -13.02
N ALA A 175 17.27 26.00 -11.91
CA ALA A 175 16.36 24.86 -11.90
C ALA A 175 15.04 25.17 -11.15
N PRO A 176 14.30 26.24 -11.53
CA PRO A 176 13.04 26.59 -10.86
C PRO A 176 11.95 25.51 -11.02
N TRP A 177 12.14 24.56 -11.93
CA TRP A 177 11.27 23.41 -12.18
C TRP A 177 11.41 22.28 -11.12
N VAL A 178 12.46 22.30 -10.29
CA VAL A 178 12.59 21.36 -9.16
C VAL A 178 11.42 21.60 -8.20
N ARG A 179 10.69 20.55 -7.84
CA ARG A 179 9.56 20.69 -6.91
C ARG A 179 10.07 20.95 -5.49
N HIS A 180 10.91 20.06 -4.99
CA HIS A 180 11.36 20.05 -3.59
C HIS A 180 12.83 19.64 -3.46
N VAL A 181 13.49 20.15 -2.43
CA VAL A 181 14.87 19.77 -2.07
C VAL A 181 14.85 19.06 -0.72
N TYR A 182 15.46 17.88 -0.67
CA TYR A 182 15.69 17.14 0.56
C TYR A 182 17.17 17.20 0.93
N LEU A 183 17.48 17.68 2.13
CA LEU A 183 18.84 17.72 2.65
C LEU A 183 19.00 16.61 3.69
N VAL A 184 19.64 15.53 3.30
CA VAL A 184 19.93 14.37 4.14
C VAL A 184 21.22 14.60 4.93
N THR A 185 21.12 14.58 6.26
CA THR A 185 22.24 14.89 7.16
C THR A 185 22.37 13.88 8.29
N ASP A 186 23.47 13.95 9.05
CA ASP A 186 23.55 13.29 10.37
C ASP A 186 22.97 14.17 11.51
N GLY A 187 21.83 14.81 11.26
CA GLY A 187 21.17 15.71 12.22
C GLY A 187 21.82 17.09 12.36
N GLN A 188 22.87 17.37 11.58
CA GLN A 188 23.47 18.69 11.49
C GLN A 188 22.64 19.60 10.58
N ILE A 189 22.73 20.90 10.81
CA ILE A 189 22.08 21.94 10.00
C ILE A 189 23.14 23.01 9.65
N PRO A 190 23.40 23.30 8.36
CA PRO A 190 24.31 24.38 7.98
C PRO A 190 23.81 25.72 8.52
N ASN A 191 24.71 26.51 9.13
CA ASN A 191 24.34 27.78 9.80
C ASN A 191 23.77 28.85 8.86
N TRP A 192 24.10 28.79 7.57
CA TRP A 192 23.66 29.73 6.55
C TRP A 192 22.34 29.31 5.88
N LEU A 193 21.82 28.12 6.20
CA LEU A 193 20.65 27.55 5.55
C LEU A 193 19.36 28.16 6.11
N ASN A 194 18.50 28.65 5.21
CA ASN A 194 17.16 29.08 5.59
C ASN A 194 16.23 27.88 5.74
N VAL A 195 15.96 27.47 6.97
CA VAL A 195 15.09 26.32 7.30
C VAL A 195 13.59 26.61 7.16
N GLU A 196 13.20 27.87 6.96
CA GLU A 196 11.79 28.27 6.81
C GLU A 196 11.27 28.11 5.36
N SER A 197 12.14 27.74 4.42
CA SER A 197 11.75 27.54 3.03
C SER A 197 10.77 26.37 2.89
N PRO A 198 9.57 26.57 2.30
CA PRO A 198 8.61 25.50 2.11
C PRO A 198 9.04 24.46 1.07
N ARG A 199 10.10 24.74 0.28
CA ARG A 199 10.66 23.84 -0.74
C ARG A 199 11.87 23.04 -0.24
N LEU A 200 12.16 23.09 1.06
CA LEU A 200 13.31 22.44 1.68
C LEU A 200 12.88 21.60 2.88
N THR A 201 13.29 20.33 2.91
CA THR A 201 13.13 19.46 4.08
C THR A 201 14.48 18.91 4.50
N ILE A 202 14.83 19.06 5.77
CA ILE A 202 16.03 18.42 6.34
C ILE A 202 15.63 17.05 6.90
N VAL A 203 16.35 16.01 6.48
CA VAL A 203 16.05 14.62 6.84
C VAL A 203 17.26 14.01 7.53
N PRO A 204 17.16 13.53 8.78
CA PRO A 204 18.24 12.79 9.39
C PRO A 204 18.36 11.41 8.73
N HIS A 205 19.54 11.01 8.24
CA HIS A 205 19.67 9.76 7.48
C HIS A 205 19.23 8.51 8.27
N ARG A 206 19.32 8.52 9.61
CA ARG A 206 18.78 7.42 10.44
C ARG A 206 17.29 7.16 10.25
N SER A 207 16.50 8.16 9.82
CA SER A 207 15.06 8.00 9.63
C SER A 207 14.68 7.30 8.32
N ILE A 208 15.61 7.18 7.37
CA ILE A 208 15.37 6.56 6.06
C ILE A 208 15.84 5.09 6.00
N PHE A 209 16.54 4.61 7.04
CA PHE A 209 16.91 3.20 7.14
C PHE A 209 15.70 2.34 7.56
N ALA A 210 15.28 1.44 6.68
CA ALA A 210 14.21 0.49 6.98
C ALA A 210 14.54 -0.41 8.18
N ASN A 211 15.80 -0.84 8.29
CA ASN A 211 16.28 -1.60 9.43
C ASN A 211 17.20 -0.75 10.32
N GLN A 212 16.74 -0.48 11.54
CA GLN A 212 17.48 0.30 12.53
C GLN A 212 18.72 -0.44 13.07
N SER A 213 18.82 -1.76 12.92
CA SER A 213 20.01 -2.52 13.33
C SER A 213 21.24 -2.27 12.44
N HIS A 214 21.06 -1.63 11.28
CA HIS A 214 22.18 -1.25 10.39
C HIS A 214 22.84 0.07 10.81
N LEU A 215 22.29 0.75 11.82
CA LEU A 215 22.81 2.00 12.33
C LEU A 215 23.77 1.73 13.52
N PRO A 216 24.76 2.62 13.74
CA PRO A 216 25.05 3.82 12.96
C PRO A 216 25.84 3.52 11.68
N VAL A 217 25.78 4.44 10.72
CA VAL A 217 26.44 4.33 9.41
C VAL A 217 27.08 5.66 9.02
N PHE A 218 28.28 5.60 8.47
CA PHE A 218 29.04 6.79 8.02
C PHE A 218 29.40 6.72 6.53
N SER A 219 28.88 5.71 5.83
CA SER A 219 29.17 5.41 4.43
C SER A 219 28.12 6.05 3.52
N SER A 220 28.52 6.97 2.65
CA SER A 220 27.60 7.61 1.69
C SER A 220 26.85 6.60 0.82
N PRO A 221 27.49 5.58 0.20
CA PRO A 221 26.78 4.59 -0.60
C PRO A 221 25.68 3.83 0.17
N ALA A 222 25.89 3.57 1.46
CA ALA A 222 24.87 2.91 2.28
C ALA A 222 23.68 3.85 2.57
N ILE A 223 23.94 5.14 2.76
CA ILE A 223 22.90 6.16 2.94
C ILE A 223 22.14 6.39 1.62
N GLU A 224 22.85 6.51 0.50
CA GLU A 224 22.32 6.72 -0.84
C GLU A 224 21.37 5.59 -1.28
N ALA A 225 21.69 4.35 -0.90
CA ALA A 225 20.85 3.18 -1.16
C ALA A 225 19.49 3.17 -0.42
N ASN A 226 19.25 4.13 0.48
CA ASN A 226 18.01 4.23 1.26
C ASN A 226 17.24 5.55 1.01
N LEU A 227 17.68 6.40 0.05
CA LEU A 227 17.06 7.72 -0.19
C LEU A 227 15.60 7.63 -0.64
N ASP A 228 15.25 6.55 -1.33
CA ASP A 228 13.88 6.25 -1.77
C ASP A 228 12.87 6.14 -0.62
N ASN A 229 13.33 5.88 0.60
CA ASN A 229 12.48 5.82 1.80
C ASN A 229 12.11 7.21 2.37
N ILE A 230 12.57 8.31 1.77
CA ILE A 230 12.22 9.66 2.22
C ILE A 230 10.70 9.90 2.03
N PRO A 231 9.94 10.23 3.09
CA PRO A 231 8.51 10.49 2.96
C PRO A 231 8.22 11.68 2.05
N GLY A 232 7.40 11.46 1.01
CA GLY A 232 6.99 12.48 0.05
C GLY A 232 7.97 12.72 -1.09
N LEU A 233 9.11 12.01 -1.13
CA LEU A 233 10.05 12.05 -2.24
C LEU A 233 9.36 11.56 -3.52
N SER A 234 9.61 12.26 -4.62
CA SER A 234 9.14 11.85 -5.94
C SER A 234 9.85 10.57 -6.39
N SER A 235 9.18 9.76 -7.23
CA SER A 235 9.84 8.66 -7.94
C SER A 235 10.92 9.13 -8.92
N LEU A 236 10.92 10.42 -9.27
CA LEU A 236 11.98 11.07 -10.03
C LEU A 236 12.73 12.05 -9.13
N PHE A 237 13.97 11.71 -8.79
CA PHE A 237 14.86 12.59 -8.04
C PHE A 237 16.29 12.56 -8.58
N LEU A 238 17.05 13.61 -8.26
CA LEU A 238 18.46 13.77 -8.58
C LEU A 238 19.33 13.68 -7.33
#